data_AF-A0AAJ2TJ36-F1
#
_entry.id   AF-A0AAJ2TJ36-F1
#
_cell.length_a   1.000
_cell.length_b   1.000
_cell.length_c   1.000
_cell.angle_alpha   90.00
_cell.angle_beta   90.00
_cell.angle_gamma   90.00
#
_symmetry.space_group_name_H-M   'P 1'
#
loop_
_entity.id
_entity.type
_entity.pdbx_description
1 polymer ?
#
loop_
_entity_poly.entity_id
_entity_poly.type
_entity_poly.pdbx_seq_one_letter_code
_entity_poly.pdbx_strand_id
1 'polypeptide(L)'
;MTAAETPLATLERIAGVNAEFGAVAAATPDFMIRVGESMLKKQSIDLRTAHALLSDLVDQGDRLTAAFRALGLDNSLIDRSRLAQKCEESLIAFDAALARAKGGAA
;
A
#
# COMPACT_ATOMS: atom_id res chain seq x y z
N MET A 1 -37.81 -7.84 5.91
CA MET A 1 -37.07 -7.44 4.69
C MET A 1 -37.16 -5.93 4.59
N THR A 2 -36.10 -5.20 4.99
CA THR A 2 -36.00 -3.76 4.73
C THR A 2 -35.81 -3.57 3.22
N ALA A 3 -36.63 -2.70 2.61
CA ALA A 3 -36.52 -2.37 1.20
C ALA A 3 -35.11 -1.81 0.90
N ALA A 4 -34.52 -2.22 -0.22
CA ALA A 4 -33.22 -1.70 -0.64
C ALA A 4 -33.34 -0.18 -0.89
N GLU A 5 -32.48 0.60 -0.25
CA GLU A 5 -32.39 2.06 -0.41
C GLU A 5 -32.12 2.38 -1.89
N THR A 6 -32.89 3.32 -2.45
CA THR A 6 -32.68 3.72 -3.84
C THR A 6 -31.43 4.59 -3.95
N PRO A 7 -30.72 4.59 -5.09
CA PRO A 7 -29.57 5.46 -5.31
C PRO A 7 -29.88 6.94 -5.05
N LEU A 8 -31.10 7.39 -5.37
CA LEU A 8 -31.55 8.76 -5.11
C LEU A 8 -31.67 9.05 -3.61
N ALA A 9 -32.31 8.14 -2.84
CA ALA A 9 -32.44 8.29 -1.39
C ALA A 9 -31.06 8.34 -0.70
N THR A 10 -30.09 7.57 -1.22
CA THR A 10 -28.70 7.64 -0.74
C THR A 10 -28.04 8.99 -1.03
N LEU A 11 -28.24 9.55 -2.22
CA LEU A 11 -27.68 10.86 -2.56
C LEU A 11 -28.29 11.99 -1.72
N GLU A 12 -29.60 11.96 -1.50
CA GLU A 12 -30.31 12.94 -0.66
C GLU A 12 -29.83 12.87 0.80
N ARG A 13 -29.66 11.66 1.33
CA ARG A 13 -29.10 11.46 2.68
C ARG A 13 -27.67 11.98 2.79
N ILE A 14 -26.81 11.71 1.80
CA ILE A 14 -25.43 12.22 1.77
C ILE A 14 -25.43 13.76 1.71
N ALA A 15 -26.29 14.36 0.88
CA ALA A 15 -26.41 15.80 0.78
C ALA A 15 -26.85 16.44 2.12
N GLY A 16 -27.81 15.83 2.82
CA GLY A 16 -28.25 16.27 4.15
C GLY A 16 -27.12 16.24 5.18
N VAL A 17 -26.41 15.12 5.27
CA VAL A 17 -25.26 14.97 6.18
C VAL A 17 -24.16 15.99 5.87
N ASN A 18 -23.88 16.24 4.59
CA ASN A 18 -22.88 17.24 4.18
C ASN A 18 -23.29 18.66 4.57
N ALA A 19 -24.58 18.99 4.47
CA ALA A 19 -25.11 20.29 4.88
C ALA A 19 -24.99 20.50 6.40
N GLU A 20 -25.35 19.49 7.19
CA GLU A 20 -25.20 19.51 8.66
C GLU A 20 -23.72 19.64 9.06
N PHE A 21 -22.85 18.89 8.41
CA PHE A 21 -21.41 19.00 8.62
C PHE A 21 -20.89 20.39 8.28
N GLY A 22 -21.36 20.99 7.17
CA GLY A 22 -21.02 22.36 6.79
C GLY A 22 -21.45 23.40 7.82
N ALA A 23 -22.64 23.26 8.41
CA ALA A 23 -23.12 24.14 9.47
C ALA A 23 -22.28 24.03 10.76
N VAL A 24 -21.93 22.80 11.16
CA VAL A 24 -21.04 22.56 12.31
C VAL A 24 -19.64 23.08 12.05
N ALA A 25 -19.13 22.89 10.83
CA ALA A 25 -17.81 23.36 10.42
C ALA A 25 -17.71 24.90 10.46
N ALA A 26 -18.75 25.60 10.02
CA ALA A 26 -18.84 27.05 10.09
C ALA A 26 -18.90 27.56 11.54
N ALA A 27 -19.59 26.84 12.43
CA ALA A 27 -19.70 27.19 13.84
C ALA A 27 -18.47 26.81 14.69
N THR A 28 -17.61 25.89 14.22
CA THR A 28 -16.46 25.39 14.97
C THR A 28 -15.14 25.36 14.18
N PRO A 29 -14.64 26.51 13.69
CA PRO A 29 -13.46 26.56 12.83
C PRO A 29 -12.21 25.90 13.44
N ASP A 30 -11.92 26.15 14.72
CA ASP A 30 -10.74 25.60 15.41
C ASP A 30 -10.82 24.08 15.61
N PHE A 31 -12.03 23.52 15.71
CA PHE A 31 -12.21 22.08 15.75
C PHE A 31 -11.95 21.47 14.37
N MET A 32 -12.49 22.09 13.32
CA MET A 32 -12.29 21.66 11.94
C MET A 32 -10.83 21.72 11.50
N ILE A 33 -10.08 22.75 11.92
CA ILE A 33 -8.64 22.84 11.69
C ILE A 33 -7.92 21.63 12.33
N ARG A 34 -8.22 21.31 13.60
CA ARG A 34 -7.62 20.16 14.29
C ARG A 34 -7.98 18.81 13.65
N VAL A 35 -9.21 18.66 13.15
CA VAL A 35 -9.62 17.47 12.38
C VAL A 35 -8.83 17.39 11.07
N GLY A 36 -8.72 18.51 10.34
CA GLY A 36 -7.92 18.60 9.11
C GLY A 36 -6.45 18.24 9.33
N GLU A 37 -5.82 18.81 10.36
CA GLU A 37 -4.45 18.48 10.74
C GLU A 37 -4.27 17.00 11.09
N SER A 38 -5.23 16.41 11.80
CA SER A 38 -5.21 14.99 12.16
C SER A 38 -5.35 14.08 10.95
N MET A 39 -6.23 14.43 10.01
CA MET A 39 -6.40 13.71 8.74
C MET A 39 -5.14 13.80 7.87
N LEU A 40 -4.55 14.99 7.73
CA LEU A 40 -3.30 15.19 7.00
C LEU A 40 -2.15 14.39 7.61
N LYS A 41 -2.02 14.41 8.94
CA LYS A 41 -1.03 13.59 9.65
C LYS A 41 -1.22 12.11 9.36
N LYS A 42 -2.46 11.60 9.46
CA LYS A 42 -2.77 10.20 9.15
C LYS A 42 -2.42 9.84 7.70
N GLN A 43 -2.87 10.64 6.73
CA GLN A 43 -2.54 10.45 5.32
C GLN A 43 -1.04 10.47 5.06
N SER A 44 -0.29 11.35 5.74
CA SER A 44 1.17 11.40 5.61
C SER A 44 1.87 10.15 6.15
N ILE A 45 1.35 9.56 7.22
CA ILE A 45 1.84 8.30 7.80
C ILE A 45 1.53 7.13 6.87
N ASP A 46 0.31 7.08 6.36
CA ASP A 46 -0.14 6.06 5.42
C ASP A 46 0.71 6.10 4.13
N LEU A 47 0.95 7.30 3.58
CA LEU A 47 1.79 7.49 2.40
C LEU A 47 3.25 7.10 2.65
N ARG A 48 3.81 7.47 3.81
CA ARG A 48 5.19 7.11 4.17
C ARG A 48 5.34 5.59 4.29
N THR A 49 4.35 4.93 4.89
CA THR A 49 4.32 3.47 5.03
C THR A 49 4.23 2.81 3.66
N ALA A 50 3.33 3.28 2.79
CA ALA A 50 3.19 2.77 1.43
C ALA A 50 4.48 2.96 0.63
N HIS A 51 5.13 4.12 0.73
CA HIS A 51 6.42 4.37 0.09
C HIS A 51 7.51 3.43 0.60
N ALA A 52 7.60 3.20 1.91
CA ALA A 52 8.59 2.28 2.48
C ALA A 52 8.40 0.85 1.99
N LEU A 53 7.15 0.36 1.94
CA LEU A 53 6.83 -0.96 1.42
C LEU A 53 7.15 -1.09 -0.08
N LEU A 54 6.84 -0.07 -0.87
CA LEU A 54 7.15 -0.06 -2.29
C LEU A 54 8.67 0.00 -2.53
N SER A 55 9.39 0.78 -1.74
CA SER A 55 10.86 0.87 -1.83
C SER A 55 11.52 -0.47 -1.52
N ASP A 56 11.09 -1.18 -0.47
CA ASP A 56 11.61 -2.51 -0.15
C ASP A 56 11.30 -3.51 -1.28
N LEU A 57 10.09 -3.47 -1.86
CA LEU A 57 9.73 -4.31 -2.99
C LEU A 57 10.62 -4.07 -4.22
N VAL A 58 10.94 -2.81 -4.52
CA VAL A 58 11.86 -2.44 -5.60
C VAL A 58 13.27 -2.97 -5.31
N ASP A 59 13.78 -2.77 -4.09
CA ASP A 59 15.10 -3.24 -3.68
C ASP A 59 15.22 -4.77 -3.78
N GLN A 60 14.19 -5.53 -3.37
CA GLN A 60 14.17 -6.99 -3.55
C GLN A 60 14.06 -7.39 -5.02
N GLY A 61 13.29 -6.66 -5.83
CA GLY A 61 13.16 -6.90 -7.27
C GLY A 61 14.47 -6.72 -8.03
N ASP A 62 15.26 -5.71 -7.67
CA ASP A 62 16.59 -5.46 -8.24
C ASP A 62 17.56 -6.61 -7.90
N ARG A 63 17.54 -7.08 -6.65
CA ARG A 63 18.34 -8.24 -6.20
C ARG A 63 17.97 -9.51 -6.95
N LEU A 64 16.67 -9.77 -7.11
CA LEU A 64 16.16 -10.90 -7.87
C LEU A 64 16.62 -10.85 -9.33
N THR A 65 16.50 -9.68 -9.96
CA THR A 65 16.95 -9.46 -11.34
C THR A 65 18.45 -9.71 -11.49
N ALA A 66 19.26 -9.23 -10.53
CA ALA A 66 20.70 -9.46 -10.52
C ALA A 66 21.04 -10.95 -10.36
N ALA A 67 20.34 -11.68 -9.49
CA ALA A 67 20.53 -13.11 -9.29
C ALA A 67 20.21 -13.91 -10.57
N PHE A 68 19.06 -13.65 -11.20
CA PHE A 68 18.70 -14.29 -12.47
C PHE A 68 19.69 -14.00 -13.59
N ARG A 69 20.17 -12.75 -13.69
CA ARG A 69 21.18 -12.39 -14.69
C ARG A 69 22.49 -13.14 -14.46
N ALA A 70 22.94 -13.26 -13.21
CA ALA A 70 24.13 -14.02 -12.87
C ALA A 70 23.98 -15.51 -13.24
N LEU A 71 22.81 -16.10 -12.98
CA LEU A 71 22.52 -17.48 -13.36
C LEU A 71 22.56 -17.70 -14.88
N GLY A 72 22.08 -16.74 -15.67
CA GLY A 72 22.06 -16.81 -17.13
C GLY A 72 23.42 -16.57 -17.81
N LEU A 73 24.35 -15.89 -17.12
CA LEU A 73 25.70 -15.59 -17.64
C LEU A 73 26.72 -16.70 -17.31
N ASP A 74 26.44 -17.55 -16.33
CA ASP A 74 27.39 -18.57 -15.86
C ASP A 74 27.20 -19.94 -16.54
N ASN A 75 28.27 -20.40 -17.20
CA ASN A 75 28.36 -21.70 -17.86
C ASN A 75 29.10 -22.76 -17.01
N SER A 76 29.62 -22.39 -15.83
CA SER A 76 30.24 -23.31 -14.87
C SER A 76 29.17 -24.14 -14.15
N LEU A 77 29.31 -25.47 -14.18
CA LEU A 77 28.40 -26.38 -13.46
C LEU A 77 28.46 -26.21 -11.93
N ILE A 78 29.62 -25.83 -11.39
CA ILE A 78 29.83 -25.66 -9.94
C ILE A 78 29.18 -24.36 -9.45
N ASP A 79 29.34 -23.27 -10.21
CA ASP A 79 28.79 -21.97 -9.82
C ASP A 79 27.28 -21.90 -10.04
N ARG A 80 26.74 -22.67 -11.00
CA ARG A 80 25.29 -22.76 -11.24
C ARG A 80 24.47 -23.20 -10.03
N SER A 81 24.93 -24.19 -9.26
CA SER A 81 24.19 -24.65 -8.07
C SER A 81 24.09 -23.54 -7.02
N ARG A 82 25.22 -22.86 -6.75
CA ARG A 82 25.27 -21.72 -5.82
C ARG A 82 24.45 -20.53 -6.30
N LEU A 83 24.47 -20.24 -7.61
CA LEU A 83 23.70 -19.15 -8.20
C LEU A 83 22.20 -19.47 -8.20
N ALA A 84 21.81 -20.72 -8.42
CA ALA A 84 20.42 -21.16 -8.34
C ALA A 84 19.87 -20.97 -6.91
N GLN A 85 20.64 -21.36 -5.90
CA GLN A 85 20.26 -21.14 -4.50
C GLN A 85 20.07 -19.64 -4.18
N LYS A 86 20.99 -18.78 -4.64
CA LYS A 86 20.85 -17.32 -4.48
C LYS A 86 19.62 -16.76 -5.20
N CYS A 87 19.26 -17.31 -6.36
CA CYS A 87 18.02 -16.93 -7.06
C CYS A 87 16.79 -17.32 -6.24
N GLU A 88 16.77 -18.53 -5.69
CA GLU A 88 15.68 -19.01 -4.84
C GLU A 88 15.52 -18.17 -3.58
N GLU A 89 16.60 -17.87 -2.87
CA GLU A 89 16.59 -16.96 -1.71
C GLU A 89 16.05 -15.57 -2.08
N SER A 90 16.46 -15.04 -3.24
CA SER A 90 15.97 -13.74 -3.73
C SER A 90 14.49 -13.78 -4.13
N LEU A 91 14.02 -14.90 -4.69
CA LEU A 91 12.60 -15.11 -5.01
C LEU A 91 11.74 -15.11 -3.75
N ILE A 92 12.16 -15.83 -2.71
CA ILE A 92 11.45 -15.89 -1.43
C ILE A 92 11.40 -14.51 -0.78
N ALA A 93 12.52 -13.77 -0.79
CA ALA A 93 12.59 -12.41 -0.26
C ALA A 93 11.65 -11.45 -1.01
N PHE A 94 11.61 -11.56 -2.34
CA PHE A 94 10.71 -10.77 -3.18
C PHE A 94 9.24 -11.11 -2.93
N ASP A 95 8.88 -12.40 -2.84
CA ASP A 95 7.52 -12.83 -2.56
C ASP A 95 7.04 -12.33 -1.19
N ALA A 96 7.87 -12.41 -0.16
CA ALA A 96 7.58 -11.86 1.15
C ALA A 96 7.39 -10.33 1.11
N ALA A 97 8.23 -9.60 0.37
CA ALA A 97 8.06 -8.16 0.19
C ALA A 97 6.76 -7.82 -0.56
N LEU A 98 6.41 -8.60 -1.58
CA LEU A 98 5.18 -8.44 -2.34
C LEU A 98 3.94 -8.72 -1.48
N ALA A 99 3.99 -9.74 -0.61
CA ALA A 99 2.93 -10.03 0.35
C ALA A 99 2.68 -8.84 1.29
N ARG A 100 3.75 -8.27 1.88
CA ARG A 100 3.64 -7.06 2.74
C ARG A 100 3.06 -5.87 1.99
N ALA A 101 3.53 -5.62 0.76
CA ALA A 101 3.06 -4.50 -0.06
C ALA A 101 1.57 -4.63 -0.45
N LYS A 102 1.07 -5.86 -0.61
CA LYS A 102 -0.36 -6.15 -0.86
C LYS A 102 -1.23 -6.10 0.41
N GLY A 103 -0.65 -5.93 1.58
CA GLY A 103 -1.36 -6.01 2.87
C GLY A 103 -1.59 -7.45 3.36
N GLY A 104 -0.91 -8.44 2.78
CA GLY A 104 -0.84 -9.79 3.31
C GLY A 104 0.14 -9.88 4.48
N ALA A 105 -0.23 -10.62 5.52
CA ALA A 105 0.73 -11.02 6.55
C ALA A 105 1.83 -11.86 5.89
N ALA A 106 3.07 -11.40 5.97
CA ALA A 106 4.24 -12.16 5.54
C ALA A 106 4.52 -13.34 6.47
#